data_AF-A0A846XMH3-F1
#
_entry.id   AF-A0A846XMH3-F1
#
_cell.length_a   1.000
_cell.length_b   1.000
_cell.length_c   1.000
_cell.angle_alpha   90.00
_cell.angle_beta   90.00
_cell.angle_gamma   90.00
#
_symmetry.space_group_name_H-M   'P 1'
#
loop_
_entity.id
_entity.type
_entity.pdbx_description
1 polymer ?
#
loop_
_entity_poly.entity_id
_entity_poly.type
_entity_poly.pdbx_seq_one_letter_code
_entity_poly.pdbx_strand_id
1 'polypeptide(L)' 'MHEVAEQHGFRVVHTLYLDTGPLLSALIVTGAVAEHAAAAVTVPALEHADAVRYAITEHAALATPLRLYPKGYRWPVAER' A
#
# COMPACT_ATOMS: atom_id res chain seq x y z
N MET A 1 -13.04 -13.63 9.63
CA MET A 1 -13.83 -12.44 9.24
C MET A 1 -13.69 -12.13 7.75
N HIS A 2 -12.49 -12.18 7.17
CA HIS A 2 -12.25 -12.04 5.73
C HIS A 2 -13.07 -12.99 4.84
N GLU A 3 -13.07 -14.30 5.11
CA GLU A 3 -13.81 -15.27 4.28
C GLU A 3 -15.32 -14.99 4.20
N VAL A 4 -15.93 -14.56 5.30
CA VAL A 4 -17.37 -14.23 5.33
C VAL A 4 -17.67 -13.00 4.48
N ALA A 5 -16.80 -11.99 4.50
CA ALA A 5 -16.95 -10.80 3.67
C ALA A 5 -16.80 -11.14 2.17
N GLU A 6 -15.82 -11.96 1.82
CA GLU A 6 -15.58 -12.40 0.44
C GLU A 6 -16.75 -13.21 -0.13
N GLN A 7 -17.33 -14.13 0.66
CA GLN A 7 -18.50 -14.91 0.27
C GLN A 7 -19.72 -14.05 -0.10
N HIS A 8 -19.80 -12.83 0.46
CA HIS A 8 -20.89 -11.88 0.20
C HIS A 8 -20.48 -10.77 -0.78
N GLY A 9 -19.33 -10.90 -1.45
CA GLY A 9 -18.85 -9.95 -2.44
C GLY A 9 -18.30 -8.64 -1.86
N PHE A 10 -18.08 -8.56 -0.55
CA PHE A 10 -17.48 -7.40 0.10
C PHE A 10 -15.95 -7.46 0.09
N ARG A 11 -15.31 -6.28 0.13
CA ARG A 11 -13.87 -6.13 0.33
C ARG A 11 -13.61 -5.66 1.75
N VAL A 12 -12.71 -6.34 2.44
CA VAL A 12 -12.22 -5.89 3.74
C VAL A 12 -11.16 -4.82 3.52
N VAL A 13 -11.25 -3.75 4.30
CA VAL A 13 -10.30 -2.63 4.25
C VAL A 13 -9.71 -2.44 5.64
N HIS A 14 -8.38 -2.42 5.71
CA HIS A 14 -7.64 -2.07 6.91
C HIS A 14 -7.08 -0.66 6.74
N THR A 15 -7.42 0.23 7.68
CA THR A 15 -6.98 1.63 7.62
C THR A 15 -5.79 1.83 8.55
N LEU A 16 -4.71 2.40 8.01
CA LEU A 16 -3.53 2.77 8.77
C LEU A 16 -3.45 4.29 8.87
N TYR A 17 -3.18 4.80 10.07
CA TYR A 17 -2.81 6.19 10.29
C TYR A 17 -1.33 6.21 10.68
N LEU A 18 -0.53 6.96 9.95
CA LEU A 18 0.91 7.03 10.14
C LEU A 18 1.29 8.47 10.51
N ASP A 19 1.79 8.65 11.73
CA ASP A 19 2.44 9.88 12.19
C ASP A 19 3.87 9.54 12.62
N THR A 20 4.64 9.03 11.65
CA THR A 20 5.99 8.52 11.89
C THR A 20 6.93 8.91 10.77
N GLY A 21 8.23 8.86 11.05
CA GLY A 21 9.25 9.08 10.03
C GLY A 21 9.27 7.98 8.96
N PRO A 22 9.90 8.25 7.80
CA PRO A 22 9.92 7.35 6.63
C PRO A 22 10.22 5.88 6.91
N LEU A 23 11.29 5.61 7.68
CA LEU A 23 11.73 4.24 7.96
C LEU A 23 10.67 3.45 8.73
N LEU A 24 10.11 4.05 9.79
CA LEU A 24 9.11 3.39 10.61
C LEU A 24 7.80 3.20 9.83
N SER A 25 7.40 4.21 9.04
CA SER A 25 6.26 4.08 8.12
C SER A 25 6.42 2.92 7.14
N ALA A 26 7.61 2.75 6.54
CA ALA A 26 7.87 1.62 5.63
C ALA A 26 7.73 0.26 6.34
N LEU A 27 8.24 0.12 7.57
CA LEU A 27 8.13 -1.12 8.34
C LEU A 27 6.67 -1.43 8.72
N ILE A 28 5.93 -0.42 9.19
CA ILE A 28 4.51 -0.56 9.55
C ILE A 28 3.70 -0.98 8.33
N VAL A 29 3.89 -0.29 7.19
CA VAL A 29 3.15 -0.58 5.96
C VAL A 29 3.47 -1.98 5.44
N THR A 30 4.74 -2.36 5.36
CA THR A 30 5.15 -3.71 4.94
C THR A 30 4.58 -4.79 5.86
N GLY A 31 4.63 -4.55 7.17
CA GLY A 31 4.06 -5.46 8.18
C GLY A 31 2.56 -5.64 7.98
N ALA A 32 1.81 -4.55 7.87
CA ALA A 32 0.35 -4.58 7.66
C ALA A 32 -0.04 -5.22 6.33
N VAL A 33 0.72 -4.97 5.26
CA VAL A 33 0.49 -5.62 3.96
C VAL A 33 0.69 -7.13 4.06
N ALA A 34 1.74 -7.57 4.76
CA ALA A 34 2.01 -8.99 4.98
C ALA A 34 0.96 -9.65 5.90
N GLU A 35 0.63 -9.00 7.02
CA GLU A 35 -0.31 -9.50 8.02
C GLU A 35 -1.72 -9.69 7.44
N HIS A 36 -2.16 -8.76 6.59
CA HIS A 36 -3.49 -8.80 5.99
C HIS A 36 -3.51 -9.34 4.56
N ALA A 37 -2.38 -9.85 4.06
CA ALA A 37 -2.22 -10.30 2.67
C ALA A 37 -2.79 -9.27 1.66
N ALA A 38 -2.55 -7.98 1.90
CA ALA A 38 -3.22 -6.90 1.20
C ALA A 38 -2.85 -6.91 -0.30
N ALA A 39 -3.88 -6.98 -1.17
CA ALA A 39 -3.67 -6.93 -2.61
C ALA A 39 -3.28 -5.53 -3.11
N ALA A 40 -3.73 -4.48 -2.41
CA ALA A 40 -3.46 -3.10 -2.75
C ALA A 40 -3.44 -2.20 -1.50
N VAL A 41 -2.64 -1.14 -1.57
CA VAL A 41 -2.66 -0.02 -0.63
C VAL A 41 -3.23 1.19 -1.37
N THR A 42 -4.28 1.79 -0.82
CA THR A 42 -4.88 3.01 -1.38
C THR A 42 -4.42 4.21 -0.58
N VAL A 43 -3.92 5.24 -1.27
CA VAL A 43 -3.52 6.51 -0.66
C VAL A 43 -4.26 7.68 -1.30
N PRO A 44 -4.50 8.80 -0.59
CA PRO A 44 -5.21 9.94 -1.15
C PRO A 44 -4.51 10.56 -2.37
N ALA A 45 -3.18 10.58 -2.35
CA ALA A 45 -2.34 11.08 -3.44
C ALA A 45 -0.92 10.52 -3.32
N LEU A 46 -0.13 10.58 -4.40
CA LEU A 46 1.17 9.91 -4.47
C LEU A 46 2.15 10.41 -3.40
N GLU A 47 2.11 11.69 -3.04
CA GLU A 47 2.93 12.31 -2.01
C GLU A 47 2.79 11.64 -0.63
N HIS A 48 1.62 11.05 -0.33
CA HIS A 48 1.39 10.31 0.91
C HIS A 48 2.12 8.96 0.94
N ALA A 49 2.51 8.45 -0.24
CA ALA A 49 3.28 7.23 -0.38
C ALA A 49 4.74 7.50 -0.75
N ASP A 50 5.18 8.73 -0.99
CA ASP A 50 6.49 9.02 -1.61
C ASP A 50 7.66 8.30 -0.91
N ALA A 51 7.67 8.36 0.42
CA ALA A 51 8.68 7.73 1.28
C ALA A 51 8.61 6.19 1.34
N VAL A 52 7.45 5.59 1.03
CA VAL A 52 7.16 4.17 1.23
C VAL A 52 6.72 3.45 -0.04
N ARG A 53 6.66 4.15 -1.18
CA ARG A 53 6.08 3.65 -2.44
C ARG A 53 6.77 2.39 -2.92
N TYR A 54 8.09 2.30 -2.75
CA TYR A 54 8.87 1.13 -3.09
C TYR A 54 8.47 -0.05 -2.21
N ALA A 55 8.42 0.15 -0.89
CA ALA A 55 8.00 -0.88 0.06
C ALA A 55 6.58 -1.40 -0.25
N ILE A 56 5.65 -0.50 -0.59
CA ILE A 56 4.31 -0.89 -1.05
C ILE A 56 4.41 -1.71 -2.33
N THR A 57 5.02 -1.17 -3.39
CA THR A 57 5.02 -1.82 -4.70
C THR A 57 5.78 -3.13 -4.73
N GLU A 58 6.74 -3.39 -3.84
CA GLU A 58 7.39 -4.71 -3.73
C GLU A 58 6.42 -5.80 -3.23
N HIS A 59 5.41 -5.44 -2.41
CA HIS A 59 4.53 -6.42 -1.75
C HIS A 59 3.07 -6.40 -2.23
N ALA A 60 2.56 -5.26 -2.67
CA ALA A 60 1.18 -5.02 -3.09
C ALA A 60 1.10 -4.00 -4.24
N ALA A 61 -0.08 -3.79 -4.83
CA ALA A 61 -0.29 -2.66 -5.73
C ALA A 61 -0.45 -1.34 -4.94
N LEU A 62 -0.01 -0.21 -5.50
CA LEU A 62 -0.28 1.12 -4.96
C LEU A 62 -1.38 1.77 -5.80
N ALA A 63 -2.51 2.11 -5.19
CA ALA A 63 -3.61 2.81 -5.82
C ALA A 63 -3.71 4.24 -5.30
N THR A 64 -3.80 5.20 -6.22
CA THR A 64 -4.23 6.57 -5.94
C THR A 64 -5.55 6.82 -6.69
N PRO A 65 -6.27 7.92 -6.42
CA PRO A 65 -7.46 8.27 -7.20
C PRO A 65 -7.18 8.44 -8.70
N LEU A 66 -5.93 8.73 -9.08
CA LEU A 66 -5.53 9.04 -10.46
C LEU A 66 -4.83 7.89 -11.18
N ARG A 67 -4.21 6.95 -10.45
CA ARG A 67 -3.38 5.91 -11.06
C ARG A 67 -3.24 4.67 -10.17
N LEU A 68 -3.17 3.51 -10.82
CA LEU A 68 -2.74 2.26 -10.24
C LEU A 68 -1.30 1.95 -10.64
N TYR A 69 -0.46 1.67 -9.66
CA TYR A 69 0.90 1.15 -9.83
C TYR A 69 0.91 -0.32 -9.41
N PRO A 70 1.15 -1.27 -10.33
CA PRO A 70 1.08 -2.69 -10.02
C PRO A 70 2.16 -3.12 -9.03
N LYS A 71 1.97 -4.28 -8.39
CA LYS A 71 3.03 -4.95 -7.65
C LYS A 71 4.23 -5.19 -8.58
N GLY A 72 5.44 -4.93 -8.09
CA GLY A 72 6.69 -4.95 -8.84
C GLY A 72 6.92 -3.73 -9.73
N TYR A 73 6.09 -2.68 -9.65
CA TYR A 73 6.27 -1.49 -10.47
C TYR A 73 7.66 -0.88 -10.27
N ARG A 74 8.38 -0.73 -11.39
CA ARG A 74 9.70 -0.12 -11.41
C ARG A 74 9.57 1.39 -11.55
N TRP A 75 9.75 2.08 -10.43
CA TRP A 75 9.76 3.53 -10.40
C TRP A 75 10.95 4.06 -11.20
N PRO A 76 10.74 5.06 -12.08
CA PRO A 76 11.85 5.73 -12.75
C PRO A 76 12.77 6.32 -11.69
N VAL A 77 14.07 6.06 -11.82
CA VAL A 77 15.08 6.70 -10.97
C VAL A 77 15.12 8.16 -11.38
N ALA A 78 14.85 9.07 -10.45
CA ALA A 78 15.10 10.49 -10.71
C ALA A 78 16.61 10.67 -10.90
N GLU A 79 17.03 11.16 -12.07
CA GLU A 79 18.37 11.71 -12.22
C GLU A 79 18.50 12.86 -11.19
N ARG A 80 19.44 12.71 -10.26
CA ARG A 80 19.74 13.72 -9.24
C ARG A 80 20.60 14.83 -9.82
#